data_AF-A0A950XD34-F1
#
_entry.id   AF-A0A950XD34-F1
#
_cell.length_a   1.000
_cell.length_b   1.000
_cell.length_c   1.000
_cell.angle_alpha   90.00
_cell.angle_beta   90.00
_cell.angle_gamma   90.00
#
_symmetry.space_group_name_H-M   'P 1'
#
loop_
_entity.id
_entity.type
_entity.pdbx_description
1 polymer ?
#
loop_
_entity_poly.entity_id
_entity_poly.type
_entity_poly.pdbx_seq_one_letter_code
_entity_poly.pdbx_strand_id
1 'polypeptide(L)'
;MITLPDGTGTPPGQVGFDGKYVTMGSASSANGLIFQFTISGSSATLVNTTMLNGYTRLPAYFIVGANDKKGKQGKAVVATSGGNLGFFKYPAGGNYTFQTTQNWPWSSAVSKGK
;
A
#
# COMPACT_ATOMS: atom_id res chain seq x y z
N MET A 1 -9.05 10.13 -16.80
CA MET A 1 -8.98 8.73 -16.33
C MET A 1 -7.50 8.39 -16.14
N ILE A 2 -7.08 7.91 -14.96
CA ILE A 2 -5.70 7.47 -14.73
C ILE A 2 -5.67 5.96 -14.98
N THR A 3 -4.86 5.52 -15.94
CA THR A 3 -4.60 4.10 -16.17
C THR A 3 -3.42 3.67 -15.30
N LEU A 4 -3.60 2.65 -14.48
CA LEU A 4 -2.52 2.14 -13.64
C LEU A 4 -1.47 1.36 -14.46
N PRO A 5 -0.18 1.45 -14.12
CA PRO A 5 0.89 0.72 -14.82
C PRO A 5 0.81 -0.81 -14.66
N ASP A 6 -0.02 -1.32 -13.76
CA ASP A 6 -0.17 -2.78 -13.55
C ASP A 6 -0.86 -3.50 -14.72
N GLY A 7 -1.39 -2.75 -15.70
CA GLY A 7 -1.92 -3.30 -16.94
C GLY A 7 -3.18 -4.15 -16.76
N THR A 8 -3.80 -4.12 -15.57
CA THR A 8 -4.86 -5.06 -15.22
C THR A 8 -6.25 -4.65 -15.69
N GLY A 9 -6.43 -3.38 -16.10
CA GLY A 9 -7.75 -2.83 -16.44
C GLY A 9 -8.73 -2.84 -15.25
N THR A 10 -8.25 -3.17 -14.04
CA THR A 10 -9.08 -3.23 -12.84
C THR A 10 -9.23 -1.82 -12.25
N PRO A 11 -10.39 -1.51 -11.65
CA PRO A 11 -10.54 -0.27 -10.91
C PRO A 11 -9.43 -0.18 -9.86
N PRO A 12 -8.81 1.00 -9.67
CA PRO A 12 -7.77 1.13 -8.67
C PRO A 12 -8.25 0.70 -7.28
N GLY A 13 -7.32 0.22 -6.46
CA GLY A 13 -7.56 -0.03 -5.03
C GLY A 13 -7.76 1.27 -4.26
N GLN A 14 -7.44 1.25 -2.95
CA GLN A 14 -7.63 2.45 -2.13
C GLN A 14 -6.76 3.63 -2.60
N VAL A 15 -7.36 4.82 -2.62
CA VAL A 15 -6.63 6.10 -2.79
C VAL A 15 -6.25 6.63 -1.41
N GLY A 16 -5.04 7.19 -1.31
CA GLY A 16 -4.50 7.73 -0.07
C GLY A 16 -3.56 8.91 -0.29
N PHE A 17 -2.93 9.34 0.79
CA PHE A 17 -1.88 10.36 0.79
C PHE A 17 -0.79 9.92 1.77
N ASP A 18 0.47 10.00 1.34
CA ASP A 18 1.59 9.54 2.16
C ASP A 18 2.30 10.67 2.93
N GLY A 19 1.76 11.89 2.90
CA GLY A 19 2.38 13.08 3.48
C GLY A 19 3.09 13.97 2.45
N LYS A 20 3.35 13.45 1.24
CA LYS A 20 4.01 14.16 0.13
C LYS A 20 3.37 13.93 -1.24
N TYR A 21 2.88 12.73 -1.52
CA TYR A 21 2.34 12.27 -2.80
C TYR A 21 0.94 11.66 -2.61
N VAL A 22 0.10 11.79 -3.62
CA VAL A 22 -1.15 11.02 -3.70
C VAL A 22 -0.78 9.57 -3.98
N THR A 23 -1.41 8.63 -3.29
CA THR A 23 -1.12 7.21 -3.44
C THR A 23 -2.32 6.43 -3.94
N MET A 24 -2.08 5.34 -4.65
CA MET A 24 -3.12 4.45 -5.15
C MET A 24 -2.64 3.00 -5.03
N GLY A 25 -3.46 2.15 -4.41
CA GLY A 25 -3.17 0.72 -4.32
C GLY A 25 -3.57 -0.03 -5.60
N SER A 26 -2.90 -1.14 -5.91
CA SER A 26 -3.35 -2.06 -6.95
C SER A 26 -4.55 -2.90 -6.46
N ALA A 27 -5.48 -3.16 -7.38
CA ALA A 27 -6.65 -3.98 -7.09
C ALA A 27 -6.48 -5.46 -7.44
N SER A 28 -5.51 -5.81 -8.29
CA SER A 28 -5.13 -7.19 -8.58
C SER A 28 -3.75 -7.25 -9.19
N SER A 29 -2.78 -7.85 -8.51
CA SER A 29 -1.42 -8.03 -9.02
C SER A 29 -0.72 -9.19 -8.30
N ALA A 30 0.39 -9.70 -8.85
CA ALA A 30 1.14 -10.78 -8.18
C ALA A 30 1.71 -10.35 -6.81
N ASN A 31 1.95 -9.05 -6.64
CA ASN A 31 2.33 -8.40 -5.39
C ASN A 31 1.55 -7.11 -5.23
N GLY A 32 1.33 -6.65 -4.00
CA GLY A 32 0.59 -5.40 -3.76
C GLY A 32 1.42 -4.22 -4.21
N LEU A 33 0.85 -3.33 -5.01
CA LEU A 33 1.56 -2.14 -5.49
C LEU A 33 0.90 -0.90 -4.91
N ILE A 34 1.71 0.01 -4.38
CA ILE A 34 1.28 1.35 -4.01
C ILE A 34 1.99 2.32 -4.94
N PHE A 35 1.23 2.87 -5.88
CA PHE A 35 1.68 3.89 -6.81
C PHE A 35 1.68 5.25 -6.14
N GLN A 36 2.69 6.06 -6.40
CA GLN A 36 2.82 7.42 -5.88
C GLN A 36 2.78 8.42 -7.02
N PHE A 37 1.99 9.49 -6.88
CA PHE A 37 1.80 10.49 -7.90
C PHE A 37 2.05 11.91 -7.38
N THR A 38 2.73 12.73 -8.19
CA THR A 38 2.61 14.19 -8.10
C THR A 38 1.40 14.64 -8.89
N ILE A 39 0.68 15.64 -8.38
CA ILE A 39 -0.49 16.22 -9.03
C ILE A 39 -0.18 17.66 -9.41
N SER A 40 -0.46 18.03 -10.67
CA SER A 40 -0.34 19.39 -11.18
C SER A 40 -1.56 19.72 -12.02
N GLY A 41 -2.42 20.62 -11.53
CA GLY A 41 -3.70 20.90 -12.13
C GLY A 41 -4.56 19.63 -12.24
N SER A 42 -4.96 19.29 -13.47
CA SER A 42 -5.73 18.08 -13.78
C SER A 42 -4.87 16.85 -14.13
N SER A 43 -3.55 16.95 -14.02
CA SER A 43 -2.60 15.92 -14.42
C SER A 43 -1.95 15.25 -13.22
N ALA A 44 -1.67 13.94 -13.35
CA ALA A 44 -0.95 13.14 -12.37
C ALA A 44 0.27 12.49 -13.03
N THR A 45 1.43 12.54 -12.37
CA THR A 45 2.66 11.90 -12.85
C THR A 45 3.11 10.86 -11.84
N LEU A 46 3.28 9.61 -12.28
CA LEU A 46 3.82 8.54 -11.44
C LEU A 46 5.28 8.86 -11.09
N VAL A 47 5.60 8.90 -9.80
CA VAL A 47 6.95 9.17 -9.32
C VAL A 47 7.64 7.97 -8.70
N ASN A 48 6.86 7.02 -8.18
CA ASN A 48 7.40 5.81 -7.57
C ASN A 48 6.32 4.73 -7.41
N THR A 49 6.77 3.48 -7.23
CA THR A 49 5.92 2.33 -6.93
C THR A 49 6.53 1.54 -5.79
N THR A 50 5.76 1.36 -4.71
CA THR A 50 6.14 0.51 -3.57
C THR A 50 5.52 -0.87 -3.74
N MET A 51 6.34 -1.92 -3.74
CA MET A 51 5.89 -3.31 -3.83
C MET A 51 5.78 -3.97 -2.45
N LEU A 52 4.68 -4.67 -2.19
CA LEU A 52 4.40 -5.42 -0.96
C LEU A 52 4.31 -6.91 -1.30
N ASN A 53 5.35 -7.67 -0.96
CA ASN A 53 5.48 -9.07 -1.35
C ASN A 53 4.37 -9.92 -0.73
N GLY A 54 3.71 -10.74 -1.56
CA GLY A 54 2.65 -11.66 -1.12
C GLY A 54 1.30 -11.01 -0.82
N TYR A 55 1.13 -9.71 -1.07
CA TYR A 55 -0.13 -8.97 -0.84
C TYR A 55 -0.82 -8.65 -2.17
N THR A 56 -1.34 -9.67 -2.86
CA THR A 56 -1.82 -9.60 -4.26
C THR A 56 -2.96 -8.60 -4.54
N ARG A 57 -3.65 -8.12 -3.51
CA ARG A 57 -4.69 -7.10 -3.61
C ARG A 57 -4.65 -6.19 -2.40
N LEU A 58 -4.77 -4.89 -2.62
CA LEU A 58 -4.78 -3.89 -1.55
C LEU A 58 -6.16 -3.21 -1.46
N PRO A 59 -7.18 -3.91 -0.90
CA PRO A 59 -8.51 -3.32 -0.72
C PRO A 59 -8.48 -2.19 0.31
N ALA A 60 -7.56 -2.28 1.29
CA ALA A 60 -7.26 -1.21 2.21
C ALA A 60 -5.78 -1.19 2.63
N TYR A 61 -5.22 0.01 2.78
CA TYR A 61 -3.93 0.27 3.39
C TYR A 61 -3.92 1.64 4.10
N PHE A 62 -2.97 1.83 5.00
CA PHE A 62 -2.74 3.07 5.73
C PHE A 62 -1.25 3.38 5.79
N ILE A 63 -0.87 4.59 5.36
CA ILE A 63 0.51 5.07 5.45
C ILE A 63 0.74 5.70 6.82
N VAL A 64 1.62 5.09 7.61
CA VAL A 64 1.97 5.53 8.96
C VAL A 64 3.01 6.64 8.90
N GLY A 65 2.75 7.72 9.66
CA GLY A 65 3.62 8.88 9.76
C GLY A 65 3.44 9.93 8.66
N ALA A 66 2.43 9.75 7.78
CA ALA A 66 2.08 10.71 6.74
C ALA A 66 1.64 12.09 7.27
N ASN A 67 1.23 12.17 8.54
CA ASN A 67 0.71 13.41 9.16
C ASN A 67 1.70 14.09 10.13
N ASP A 68 2.90 13.54 10.30
CA ASP A 68 3.72 13.94 11.46
C ASP A 68 4.32 15.34 11.32
N LYS A 69 4.59 15.83 10.09
CA LYS A 69 5.06 17.22 9.77
C LYS A 69 4.77 17.55 8.30
N LYS A 70 4.42 18.81 7.96
CA LYS A 70 4.18 19.32 6.59
C LYS A 70 5.17 18.73 5.56
N GLY A 71 4.69 17.86 4.66
CA GLY A 71 5.46 17.37 3.52
C GLY A 71 6.36 16.17 3.78
N LYS A 72 6.37 15.58 4.99
CA LYS A 72 7.16 14.38 5.25
C LYS A 72 6.41 13.14 4.83
N GLN A 73 7.04 12.39 3.94
CA GLN A 73 6.58 11.08 3.54
C GLN A 73 6.55 10.13 4.74
N GLY A 74 5.50 9.32 4.83
CA GLY A 74 5.37 8.26 5.82
C GLY A 74 6.50 7.24 5.74
N LYS A 75 6.60 6.41 6.78
CA LYS A 75 7.75 5.49 6.98
C LYS A 75 7.36 4.02 6.98
N ALA A 76 6.07 3.74 7.13
CA ALA A 76 5.55 2.39 7.07
C ALA A 76 4.18 2.39 6.39
N VAL A 77 3.78 1.22 5.93
CA VAL A 77 2.41 0.97 5.49
C VAL A 77 1.85 -0.23 6.22
N VAL A 78 0.61 -0.08 6.67
CA VAL A 78 -0.23 -1.18 7.13
C VAL A 78 -1.15 -1.54 5.98
N ALA A 79 -1.14 -2.78 5.51
CA ALA A 79 -1.94 -3.22 4.37
C ALA A 79 -2.74 -4.46 4.73
N THR A 80 -3.89 -4.64 4.08
CA THR A 80 -4.70 -5.85 4.20
C THR A 80 -4.64 -6.67 2.92
N SER A 81 -4.61 -8.00 3.04
CA SER A 81 -4.76 -8.93 1.91
C SER A 81 -5.26 -10.29 2.39
N GLY A 82 -6.36 -10.79 1.82
CA GLY A 82 -6.88 -12.14 2.12
C GLY A 82 -7.11 -12.42 3.61
N GLY A 83 -7.62 -11.44 4.37
CA GLY A 83 -7.85 -11.57 5.83
C GLY A 83 -6.60 -11.36 6.69
N ASN A 84 -5.45 -11.05 6.08
CA ASN A 84 -4.21 -10.73 6.78
C ASN A 84 -4.00 -9.22 6.88
N LEU A 85 -3.35 -8.79 7.95
CA LEU A 85 -2.84 -7.43 8.13
C LEU A 85 -1.31 -7.47 8.16
N GLY A 86 -0.64 -6.73 7.28
CA GLY A 86 0.80 -6.70 7.15
C GLY A 86 1.38 -5.31 7.38
N PHE A 87 2.53 -5.26 8.03
CA PHE A 87 3.30 -4.04 8.25
C PHE A 87 4.53 -4.05 7.37
N PHE A 88 4.77 -2.99 6.60
CA PHE A 88 5.90 -2.93 5.68
C PHE A 88 6.67 -1.63 5.85
N LYS A 89 7.96 -1.67 5.51
CA LYS A 89 8.74 -0.44 5.34
C LYS A 89 8.17 0.36 4.18
N TYR A 90 8.14 1.67 4.30
CA TYR A 90 7.65 2.56 3.24
C TYR A 90 8.61 3.74 3.07
N PRO A 91 8.90 4.17 1.82
CA PRO A 91 8.40 3.65 0.54
C PRO A 91 9.15 2.43 -0.01
N ALA A 92 10.13 1.89 0.73
CA ALA A 92 10.96 0.78 0.25
C ALA A 92 10.18 -0.51 -0.06
N GLY A 93 9.10 -0.78 0.69
CA GLY A 93 8.29 -2.00 0.52
C GLY A 93 9.05 -3.27 0.90
N GLY A 94 8.82 -4.33 0.12
CA GLY A 94 9.41 -5.65 0.27
C GLY A 94 8.56 -6.59 1.09
N ASN A 95 9.21 -7.39 1.94
CA ASN A 95 8.54 -8.31 2.85
C ASN A 95 7.88 -7.55 4.01
N TYR A 96 6.80 -8.12 4.55
CA TYR A 96 6.23 -7.62 5.79
C TYR A 96 7.28 -7.72 6.90
N THR A 97 7.32 -6.76 7.81
CA THR A 97 8.07 -6.83 9.08
C THR A 97 7.27 -7.60 10.12
N PHE A 98 5.95 -7.44 10.10
CA PHE A 98 4.99 -8.16 10.95
C PHE A 98 3.73 -8.47 10.15
N GLN A 99 3.11 -9.60 10.43
CA GLN A 99 1.80 -9.95 9.91
C GLN A 99 0.92 -10.53 11.02
N THR A 100 -0.34 -10.12 11.06
CA THR A 100 -1.37 -10.83 11.80
C THR A 100 -2.27 -11.58 10.84
N THR A 101 -2.52 -12.84 11.15
CA THR A 101 -3.53 -13.66 10.46
C THR A 101 -4.72 -13.80 11.39
N GLN A 102 -5.91 -13.42 10.93
CA GLN A 102 -7.13 -13.69 11.68
C GLN A 102 -7.49 -15.17 11.52
N ASN A 103 -7.43 -15.92 12.62
CA ASN A 103 -7.90 -17.29 12.70
C ASN A 103 -9.28 -17.28 13.38
N TRP A 104 -10.31 -17.53 12.57
CA TRP A 104 -11.66 -17.75 13.06
C TRP A 104 -11.69 -18.84 14.15
N PRO A 105 -12.47 -18.70 15.24
CA PRO A 105 -13.45 -17.64 15.51
C PRO A 105 -12.91 -16.43 16.31
N TRP A 106 -11.79 -16.53 17.04
CA TRP A 106 -11.33 -15.43 17.93
C TRP A 106 -9.82 -15.39 18.18
N SER A 107 -9.01 -16.07 17.35
CA SER A 107 -7.57 -16.11 17.56
C SER A 107 -6.82 -15.34 16.48
N SER A 108 -5.69 -14.75 16.84
CA SER A 108 -4.79 -14.09 15.88
C SER A 108 -3.40 -14.67 16.04
N ALA A 109 -2.80 -15.11 14.94
CA ALA A 109 -1.39 -15.49 14.92
C ALA A 109 -0.54 -14.30 14.45
N VAL A 110 0.57 -14.02 15.14
CA VAL A 110 1.54 -13.00 14.75
C VAL A 110 2.77 -13.69 14.16
N SER A 111 3.16 -13.29 12.95
CA SER A 111 4.41 -13.70 12.30
C SER A 111 5.34 -12.50 12.15
N LYS A 112 6.65 -12.74 12.27
CA LYS A 112 7.69 -11.76 11.91
C LYS A 112 8.19 -12.04 10.50
N GLY A 113 8.44 -10.97 9.75
CA GLY A 113 9.08 -11.02 8.45
C GLY A 113 10.44 -11.69 8.47
N LYS A 114 10.76 -12.43 7.41
CA LYS A 114 12.14 -12.81 7.08
C LYS A 114 12.79 -11.72 6.23
#